data_AF-A0A7K4DIX9-F1
#
_entry.id   AF-A0A7K4DIX9-F1
#
_cell.length_a   1.000
_cell.length_b   1.000
_cell.length_c   1.000
_cell.angle_alpha   90.00
_cell.angle_beta   90.00
_cell.angle_gamma   90.00
#
_symmetry.space_group_name_H-M   'P 1'
#
loop_
_entity.id
_entity.type
_entity.pdbx_description
1 polymer ?
#
loop_
_entity_poly.entity_id
_entity_poly.type
_entity_poly.pdbx_seq_one_letter_code
_entity_poly.pdbx_strand_id
1 'polypeptide(L)' 'ALSDALDRATLIIAKGMANYESLSDYRDLPSIAYLLTVKCGPISADVGIPVGSRVALLRE' A
#
# COMPACT_ATOMS: atom_id res chain seq x y z
N ALA A 1 0.54 14.32 16.26
CA ALA A 1 -0.72 14.32 15.47
C ALA A 1 -0.73 13.19 14.45
N LEU A 2 0.09 13.22 13.37
CA LEU A 2 0.15 12.12 12.41
C LEU A 2 0.86 10.88 12.98
N SER A 3 2.01 11.05 13.62
CA SER A 3 2.72 9.94 14.30
C SER A 3 1.81 9.22 15.28
N ASP A 4 1.21 9.95 16.23
CA ASP A 4 0.28 9.37 17.21
C ASP A 4 -0.98 8.72 16.58
N ALA A 5 -1.35 9.11 15.36
CA ALA A 5 -2.44 8.46 14.64
C ALA A 5 -1.98 7.14 14.00
N LEU A 6 -0.77 7.12 13.44
CA LEU A 6 -0.15 5.89 12.91
C LEU A 6 0.11 4.89 14.04
N ASP A 7 0.64 5.34 15.17
CA ASP A 7 0.96 4.48 16.34
C ASP A 7 -0.29 3.83 16.95
N ARG A 8 -1.46 4.47 16.83
CA ARG A 8 -2.73 3.96 17.35
C ARG A 8 -3.61 3.31 16.29
N ALA A 9 -3.20 3.33 15.02
CA ALA A 9 -3.98 2.76 13.94
C ALA A 9 -3.93 1.23 14.01
N THR A 10 -5.09 0.59 13.83
CA THR A 10 -5.19 -0.86 13.62
C THR A 10 -5.20 -1.22 12.14
N LEU A 11 -5.42 -0.24 11.27
CA LEU A 11 -5.46 -0.38 9.81
C LEU A 11 -5.12 0.97 9.17
N ILE A 12 -4.26 0.95 8.16
CA ILE A 12 -3.96 2.11 7.32
C ILE A 12 -4.56 1.89 5.93
N ILE A 13 -5.24 2.90 5.39
CA ILE A 13 -5.72 2.88 4.00
C ILE A 13 -4.81 3.79 3.16
N ALA A 14 -3.87 3.18 2.44
CA ALA A 14 -2.87 3.87 1.63
C ALA A 14 -3.35 4.01 0.18
N LYS A 15 -3.45 5.25 -0.33
CA LYS A 15 -3.98 5.53 -1.67
C LYS A 15 -2.90 5.83 -2.70
N GLY A 16 -2.97 5.18 -3.85
CA GLY A 16 -2.09 5.43 -4.99
C GLY A 16 -0.70 4.81 -4.87
N MET A 17 0.05 4.87 -5.98
CA MET A 17 1.35 4.18 -6.09
C MET A 17 2.43 4.81 -5.22
N ALA A 18 2.46 6.13 -5.07
CA ALA A 18 3.48 6.78 -4.25
C ALA A 18 3.44 6.30 -2.78
N ASN A 19 2.23 6.09 -2.22
CA ASN A 19 2.10 5.52 -0.89
C ASN A 19 2.43 4.01 -0.86
N TYR A 20 2.11 3.27 -1.92
CA TYR A 20 2.54 1.87 -2.04
C TYR A 20 4.06 1.76 -2.02
N GLU A 21 4.74 2.49 -2.91
CA GLU A 21 6.20 2.52 -3.04
C GLU A 21 6.88 3.02 -1.76
N SER A 22 6.27 3.99 -1.06
CA SER A 22 6.86 4.53 0.17
C SER A 22 6.67 3.63 1.38
N LEU A 23 5.63 2.79 1.42
CA LEU A 23 5.25 2.06 2.64
C LEU A 23 5.44 0.54 2.54
N SER A 24 5.53 -0.03 1.34
CA SER A 24 5.54 -1.48 1.11
C SER A 24 6.77 -2.20 1.68
N ASP A 25 7.88 -1.49 1.87
CA ASP A 25 9.11 -2.04 2.45
C ASP A 25 9.13 -2.01 3.98
N TYR A 26 8.24 -1.24 4.62
CA TYR A 26 8.17 -1.14 6.08
C TYR A 26 7.46 -2.37 6.66
N ARG A 27 8.03 -2.92 7.74
CA ARG A 27 7.53 -4.13 8.41
C ARG A 27 6.94 -3.85 9.79
N ASP A 28 7.12 -2.64 10.28
CA ASP A 28 6.76 -2.14 11.61
C ASP A 28 5.49 -1.27 11.60
N LEU A 29 4.85 -1.14 10.43
CA LEU A 29 3.56 -0.47 10.31
C LEU A 29 2.41 -1.43 10.63
N PRO A 30 1.27 -0.92 11.16
CA PRO A 30 0.03 -1.68 11.21
C PRO A 30 -0.39 -2.20 9.82
N SER A 31 -1.28 -3.18 9.76
CA SER A 31 -1.79 -3.72 8.49
C SER A 31 -2.23 -2.59 7.54
N ILE A 32 -1.86 -2.70 6.26
CA ILE A 32 -2.10 -1.66 5.26
C ILE A 32 -2.98 -2.21 4.14
N ALA A 33 -4.09 -1.53 3.90
CA ALA A 33 -4.92 -1.70 2.72
C ALA A 33 -4.49 -0.70 1.63
N TYR A 34 -3.80 -1.18 0.62
CA TYR A 34 -3.40 -0.38 -0.53
C TYR A 34 -4.50 -0.31 -1.57
N LEU A 35 -4.96 0.91 -1.84
CA LEU A 35 -5.97 1.23 -2.85
C LEU A 35 -5.31 2.00 -4.00
N LEU A 36 -4.95 1.30 -5.09
CA LEU A 36 -4.22 1.88 -6.20
C LEU A 36 -4.66 1.34 -7.57
N THR A 37 -4.19 2.00 -8.63
CA THR A 37 -4.12 1.41 -9.98
C THR A 37 -2.70 0.98 -10.24
N VAL A 38 -2.47 -0.25 -10.69
CA VAL A 38 -1.15 -0.72 -11.14
C VAL A 38 -0.83 -0.02 -12.46
N LYS A 39 0.12 0.92 -12.50
CA LYS A 39 0.41 1.71 -13.72
C LYS A 39 1.66 1.28 -14.47
N CYS A 40 2.51 0.43 -13.89
CA CYS A 40 3.80 0.07 -14.48
C CYS A 40 4.17 -1.40 -14.22
N GLY A 41 5.06 -1.92 -15.07
CA GLY A 41 5.57 -3.29 -14.99
C GLY A 41 6.23 -3.65 -13.66
N PRO A 42 7.06 -2.78 -13.04
CA PRO A 42 7.67 -3.07 -11.74
C PRO A 42 6.65 -3.37 -10.64
N ILE A 43 5.65 -2.51 -10.47
CA ILE A 43 4.58 -2.74 -9.49
C ILE A 43 3.77 -3.98 -9.87
N SER A 44 3.49 -4.19 -11.16
CA SER A 44 2.78 -5.37 -11.63
C SER A 44 3.50 -6.68 -11.27
N ALA A 45 4.83 -6.72 -11.42
CA ALA A 45 5.66 -7.87 -11.06
C ALA A 45 5.72 -8.08 -9.54
N ASP A 46 5.79 -6.99 -8.77
CA ASP A 46 5.85 -7.04 -7.31
C ASP A 46 4.54 -7.53 -6.67
N VAL A 47 3.39 -7.02 -7.12
CA VAL A 47 2.09 -7.45 -6.58
C VAL A 47 1.51 -8.69 -7.28
N GLY A 48 2.06 -9.09 -8.43
CA GLY A 48 1.54 -10.18 -9.25
C GLY A 48 0.20 -9.88 -9.94
N ILE A 49 -0.11 -8.61 -10.20
CA ILE A 49 -1.39 -8.16 -10.78
C ILE A 49 -1.13 -7.37 -12.06
N PRO A 50 -1.90 -7.55 -13.16
CA PRO A 50 -1.66 -6.87 -14.43
C PRO A 50 -1.71 -5.34 -14.37
N VAL A 51 -0.90 -4.67 -15.20
CA VAL A 51 -0.97 -3.22 -15.45
C VAL A 51 -2.36 -2.82 -15.92
N GLY A 52 -2.87 -1.70 -15.39
CA GLY A 52 -4.22 -1.19 -15.64
C GLY A 52 -5.25 -1.62 -14.59
N SER A 53 -4.93 -2.62 -13.76
CA SER A 53 -5.84 -3.12 -12.72
C SER A 53 -6.06 -2.07 -11.63
N ARG A 54 -7.30 -1.93 -11.17
CA ARG A 54 -7.67 -1.20 -9.95
C ARG A 54 -7.77 -2.20 -8.81
N VAL A 55 -6.98 -2.03 -7.76
CA VAL A 55 -6.78 -3.04 -6.73
C VAL A 55 -7.02 -2.49 -5.33
N ALA A 56 -7.52 -3.38 -4.47
CA ALA A 56 -7.50 -3.25 -3.03
C ALA A 56 -6.69 -4.43 -2.47
N LEU A 57 -5.48 -4.15 -2.01
CA LEU A 57 -4.53 -5.16 -1.55
C LEU A 57 -4.28 -4.98 -0.05
N LEU A 58 -4.66 -5.96 0.76
CA LEU A 58 -4.32 -6.00 2.18
C LEU A 58 -2.94 -6.66 2.35
N ARG A 59 -2.04 -5.99 3.08
CA ARG A 59 -0.76 -6.52 3.53
C ARG A 59 -0.69 -6.43 5.05
N GLU A 60 -0.21 -7.50 5.66
CA GLU A 60 0.07 -7.62 7.09
C GLU A 60 1.56 -7.41 7.38
#